data_AF-A0A6N2XPL1-F1
#
_entry.id   AF-A0A6N2XPL1-F1
#
_cell.length_a   1.000
_cell.length_b   1.000
_cell.length_c   1.000
_cell.angle_alpha   90.00
_cell.angle_beta   90.00
_cell.angle_gamma   90.00
#
_symmetry.space_group_name_H-M   'P 1'
#
loop_
_entity.id
_entity.type
_entity.pdbx_description
1 polymer ?
#
loop_
_entity_poly.entity_id
_entity_poly.type
_entity_poly.pdbx_seq_one_letter_code
_entity_poly.pdbx_strand_id
1 'polypeptide(L)' 'MVYKGTVVHGQNDENVLEYHLWTKQWTDMLQASKFSEDKWPLAFELLNNCGGENHEGFIGMQDHGDDVWFRNIRVKVLD' A
#
# COMPACT_ATOMS: atom_id res chain seq x y z
N MET A 1 2.80 6.89 -5.84
CA MET A 1 4.09 7.33 -5.27
C MET A 1 4.15 6.87 -3.82
N VAL A 2 5.31 6.41 -3.36
CA VAL A 2 5.60 6.21 -1.95
C VAL A 2 6.87 7.00 -1.64
N TYR A 3 6.83 7.91 -0.67
CA TYR A 3 7.96 8.75 -0.28
C TYR A 3 7.93 9.02 1.23
N LYS A 4 8.89 8.45 1.97
CA LYS A 4 9.05 8.65 3.43
C LYS A 4 7.73 8.44 4.20
N GLY A 5 6.99 7.38 3.87
CA GLY A 5 5.71 7.03 4.47
C GLY A 5 4.48 7.67 3.83
N THR A 6 4.63 8.77 3.08
CA THR A 6 3.52 9.36 2.31
C THR A 6 3.25 8.52 1.06
N VAL A 7 1.98 8.17 0.86
CA VAL A 7 1.50 7.43 -0.30
C VAL A 7 0.45 8.25 -1.05
N VAL A 8 0.66 8.40 -2.36
CA VAL A 8 -0.27 9.08 -3.28
C VAL A 8 -0.64 8.13 -4.41
N HIS A 9 -1.93 7.94 -4.66
CA HIS A 9 -2.40 7.25 -5.85
C HIS A 9 -2.82 8.27 -6.91
N GLY A 10 -2.42 8.01 -8.15
CA GLY A 10 -2.80 8.81 -9.31
C GLY A 10 -3.55 7.96 -10.33
N GLN A 11 -4.54 8.57 -11.00
CA GLN A 11 -5.30 7.95 -12.07
C GLN A 11 -5.63 9.00 -13.12
N ASN A 12 -5.35 8.71 -14.41
CA ASN A 12 -5.60 9.63 -15.52
C ASN A 12 -5.08 11.06 -15.26
N ASP A 13 -3.80 11.17 -14.86
CA ASP A 13 -3.10 12.42 -14.59
C ASP A 13 -3.60 13.24 -13.37
N GLU A 14 -4.49 12.68 -12.55
CA GLU A 14 -4.99 13.32 -11.32
C GLU A 14 -4.58 12.55 -10.06
N ASN A 15 -4.25 13.27 -8.99
CA ASN A 15 -4.11 12.69 -7.64
C ASN A 15 -5.50 12.45 -7.06
N VAL A 16 -5.79 11.21 -6.69
CA VAL A 16 -7.15 10.81 -6.26
C VAL A 16 -7.25 10.46 -4.77
N LEU A 17 -6.13 10.16 -4.11
CA LEU A 17 -6.05 10.01 -2.66
C LEU A 17 -4.60 10.13 -2.15
N GLU A 18 -4.50 10.46 -0.87
CA GLU A 18 -3.25 10.52 -0.11
C GLU A 18 -3.44 9.91 1.29
N TYR A 19 -2.44 9.19 1.78
CA TYR A 19 -2.37 8.69 3.15
C TYR A 19 -0.92 8.55 3.63
N HIS A 20 -0.74 8.33 4.95
CA HIS A 20 0.58 8.20 5.56
C HIS A 20 0.69 6.87 6.33
N LEU A 21 1.61 6.01 5.89
CA LEU A 21 1.95 4.77 6.55
C LEU A 21 2.55 5.01 7.94
N TRP A 22 2.46 4.00 8.80
CA TRP A 22 3.09 3.97 10.13
C TRP A 22 2.64 5.09 11.08
N THR A 23 1.47 5.68 10.81
CA THR A 23 0.82 6.68 11.67
C THR A 23 -0.32 6.05 12.46
N LYS A 24 -0.77 6.75 13.52
CA LYS A 24 -1.97 6.32 14.25
C LYS A 24 -3.19 6.20 13.32
N GLN A 25 -3.33 7.13 12.37
CA GLN A 25 -4.43 7.15 11.41
C GLN A 25 -4.41 5.90 10.51
N TRP A 26 -3.21 5.43 10.12
CA TRP A 26 -3.05 4.16 9.39
C TRP A 26 -3.49 2.97 10.25
N THR A 27 -3.03 2.89 11.50
CA THR A 27 -3.44 1.85 12.44
C THR A 27 -4.96 1.84 12.64
N ASP A 28 -5.58 3.01 12.83
CA ASP A 28 -7.03 3.14 12.98
C ASP A 28 -7.78 2.65 11.73
N MET A 29 -7.27 2.94 10.52
CA MET A 29 -7.80 2.40 9.26
C MET A 29 -7.70 0.87 9.19
N LEU A 30 -6.56 0.30 9.59
CA LEU A 30 -6.39 -1.15 9.60
C LEU A 30 -7.35 -1.83 10.58
N GLN A 31 -7.52 -1.28 11.78
CA GLN A 31 -8.48 -1.78 12.77
C GLN A 31 -9.94 -1.71 12.27
N ALA A 32 -10.28 -0.71 11.45
CA ALA A 32 -11.59 -0.61 10.82
C ALA A 32 -11.78 -1.55 9.59
N SER A 33 -10.73 -2.25 9.15
CA SER A 33 -10.75 -3.08 7.94
C SER A 33 -11.09 -4.56 8.21
N LYS A 34 -10.93 -5.40 7.18
CA LYS A 34 -10.94 -6.86 7.31
C LYS A 34 -9.62 -7.43 7.84
N PHE A 35 -8.57 -6.60 7.90
CA PHE A 35 -7.24 -6.92 8.40
C PHE A 35 -6.99 -6.33 9.79
N SER A 36 -8.06 -6.15 10.58
CA SER A 36 -7.92 -5.71 11.96
C SER A 36 -7.18 -6.75 12.79
N GLU A 37 -6.59 -6.32 13.90
CA GLU A 37 -5.83 -7.21 14.79
C GLU A 37 -6.68 -8.39 15.25
N ASP A 38 -7.93 -8.14 15.62
CA ASP A 38 -8.88 -9.18 16.03
C ASP A 38 -9.25 -10.18 14.92
N LYS A 39 -9.38 -9.70 13.67
CA LYS A 39 -9.86 -10.54 12.55
C LYS A 39 -8.73 -11.31 11.89
N TRP A 40 -7.55 -10.70 11.81
CA TRP A 40 -6.40 -11.28 11.14
C TRP A 40 -5.08 -10.75 11.73
N PRO A 41 -4.63 -11.29 12.87
CA PRO A 41 -3.47 -10.77 13.61
C PRO A 41 -2.19 -10.63 12.76
N LEU A 42 -1.86 -11.68 11.98
CA LEU A 42 -0.67 -11.67 11.13
C LEU A 42 -0.74 -10.61 10.02
N ALA A 43 -1.91 -10.44 9.39
CA ALA A 43 -2.07 -9.41 8.37
C ALA A 43 -1.98 -8.00 8.98
N PHE A 44 -2.56 -7.81 10.17
CA PHE A 44 -2.45 -6.57 10.92
C PHE A 44 -1.00 -6.24 11.24
N GLU A 45 -0.23 -7.18 11.80
CA GLU A 45 1.19 -6.99 12.10
C GLU A 45 2.00 -6.55 10.87
N LEU A 46 1.86 -7.28 9.76
CA LEU A 46 2.58 -7.01 8.51
C LEU A 46 2.17 -5.69 7.87
N LEU A 47 0.88 -5.35 7.87
CA LEU A 47 0.39 -4.11 7.25
C LEU A 47 0.63 -2.89 8.15
N ASN A 48 0.57 -3.04 9.47
CA ASN A 48 0.79 -1.94 10.40
C ASN A 48 2.25 -1.49 10.39
N ASN A 49 3.19 -2.41 10.13
CA ASN A 49 4.58 -2.13 9.76
C ASN A 49 4.84 -2.43 8.27
N CYS A 50 4.02 -1.86 7.37
CA CYS A 50 4.10 -2.10 5.94
C CYS A 50 5.54 -1.93 5.41
N GLY A 51 6.06 -2.96 4.73
CA GLY A 51 7.44 -3.02 4.22
C GLY A 51 8.48 -3.62 5.17
N GLY A 52 8.07 -4.13 6.34
CA GLY A 52 8.95 -4.81 7.28
C GLY A 52 9.98 -3.88 7.93
N GLU A 53 11.11 -4.42 8.39
CA GLU A 53 12.14 -3.63 9.08
C GLU A 53 12.77 -2.54 8.20
N ASN A 54 12.87 -2.80 6.89
CA ASN A 54 13.52 -1.90 5.93
C ASN A 54 12.53 -0.96 5.22
N HIS A 55 11.21 -1.10 5.46
CA HIS A 55 10.17 -0.33 4.78
C HIS A 55 10.25 -0.40 3.24
N GLU A 56 10.50 -1.61 2.72
CA GLU A 56 10.68 -1.88 1.29
C GLU A 56 9.88 -3.10 0.82
N GLY A 57 9.76 -3.28 -0.49
CA GLY A 57 9.01 -4.40 -1.05
C GLY A 57 8.97 -4.44 -2.58
N PHE A 58 8.20 -5.39 -3.10
CA PHE A 58 8.04 -5.59 -4.55
C PHE A 58 6.78 -4.91 -5.10
N ILE A 59 6.83 -4.54 -6.37
CA ILE A 59 5.65 -4.13 -7.14
C ILE A 59 5.10 -5.37 -7.86
N GLY A 60 3.78 -5.55 -7.87
CA GLY A 60 3.12 -6.66 -8.54
C GLY A 60 1.75 -6.30 -9.11
N MET A 61 1.23 -7.21 -9.92
CA MET A 61 -0.12 -7.15 -10.50
C MET A 61 -0.88 -8.40 -10.03
N GLN A 62 -2.13 -8.23 -9.64
CA GLN A 62 -2.94 -9.31 -9.08
C GLN A 62 -3.54 -10.17 -10.20
N ASP A 63 -3.44 -11.49 -10.07
CA ASP A 63 -4.32 -12.42 -10.76
C ASP A 63 -5.62 -12.55 -9.95
N HIS A 64 -6.74 -12.21 -10.58
CA HIS A 64 -8.08 -12.37 -10.02
C HIS A 64 -9.04 -13.06 -11.01
N GLY A 65 -8.50 -13.88 -11.92
CA GLY A 65 -9.29 -14.73 -12.81
C GLY A 65 -9.86 -14.06 -14.07
N ASP A 66 -9.57 -12.78 -14.29
CA ASP A 66 -10.04 -12.01 -15.45
C ASP A 66 -8.87 -11.56 -16.34
N ASP A 67 -9.11 -11.50 -17.65
CA ASP A 67 -8.12 -11.02 -18.62
C ASP A 67 -7.85 -9.52 -18.45
N VAL A 68 -6.58 -9.16 -18.26
CA VAL A 68 -6.12 -7.77 -18.14
C VAL A 68 -4.76 -7.58 -18.82
N TRP A 69 -4.55 -6.42 -19.45
CA TRP A 69 -3.31 -6.10 -20.17
C TRP A 69 -2.63 -4.87 -19.56
N PHE A 70 -1.33 -4.99 -19.26
CA PHE A 70 -0.49 -3.91 -18.73
C PHE A 70 0.63 -3.57 -19.72
N ARG A 71 0.99 -2.29 -19.80
CA ARG A 71 2.13 -1.79 -20.59
C ARG A 71 2.71 -0.52 -19.99
N ASN A 72 3.90 -0.12 -20.45
CA ASN A 72 4.58 1.12 -20.04
C ASN A 72 4.85 1.22 -18.52
N ILE A 73 5.16 0.09 -17.88
CA ILE A 73 5.49 0.01 -16.46
C ILE A 73 6.89 0.58 -16.25
N ARG A 74 7.00 1.64 -15.45
CA ARG A 74 8.24 2.36 -15.17
C ARG A 74 8.30 2.77 -13.71
N VAL A 75 9.51 2.81 -13.15
CA VAL A 75 9.75 3.18 -11.75
C VAL A 75 10.84 4.25 -11.72
N LYS A 76 10.62 5.30 -10.94
CA LYS A 76 11.64 6.30 -10.59
C LYS A 76 11.97 6.13 -9.12
N VAL A 77 13.25 5.93 -8.81
CA VAL A 77 13.76 5.91 -7.43
C VAL A 77 13.75 7.34 -6.86
N LEU A 78 13.37 7.49 -5.60
CA LEU A 78 13.32 8.75 -4.86
C LEU A 78 14.17 8.63 -3.59
N ASP A 79 14.85 9.71 -3.19
CA ASP A 79 15.77 9.78 -2.03
C ASP A 79 15.20 10.57 -0.84
#